data_AF-A0A1J3IZ37-F1
#
_entry.id   AF-A0A1J3IZ37-F1
#
_cell.length_a   1.000
_cell.length_b   1.000
_cell.length_c   1.000
_cell.angle_alpha   90.00
_cell.angle_beta   90.00
_cell.angle_gamma   90.00
#
_symmetry.space_group_name_H-M   'P 1'
#
loop_
_entity.id
_entity.type
_entity.pdbx_description
1 polymer ?
#
loop_
_entity_poly.entity_id
_entity_poly.type
_entity_poly.pdbx_seq_one_letter_code
_entity_poly.pdbx_strand_id
1 'polypeptide(L)'
;FIIKQREIKRKKKFFKRNGGLLLQQQLVSNEVNVEKTRVFSSKELEKATENFSVNRVLGQGGQGTVYKGMLVDGRIVAVKKSKAVDEDKLEEFINEVVILSQINHRNIVKLL
;
A
#
# COMPACT_ATOMS: atom_id res chain seq x y z
N PHE A 1 -19.01 -9.26 20.56
CA PHE A 1 -18.91 -10.28 19.48
C PHE A 1 -19.36 -9.76 18.10
N ILE A 2 -20.54 -9.14 17.99
CA ILE A 2 -21.14 -8.69 16.71
C ILE A 2 -20.32 -7.60 15.97
N ILE A 3 -19.79 -6.61 16.69
CA ILE A 3 -19.01 -5.50 16.09
C ILE A 3 -17.75 -6.01 15.39
N LYS A 4 -17.01 -6.92 16.05
CA LYS A 4 -15.81 -7.56 15.52
C LYS A 4 -16.09 -8.31 14.21
N GLN A 5 -17.23 -8.99 14.10
CA GLN A 5 -17.64 -9.69 12.88
C GLN A 5 -17.98 -8.73 11.73
N ARG A 6 -18.60 -7.59 12.02
CA ARG A 6 -18.89 -6.55 11.02
C ARG A 6 -17.60 -5.95 10.47
N GLU A 7 -16.61 -5.66 11.32
CA GLU A 7 -15.30 -5.18 10.89
C GLU A 7 -14.57 -6.18 10.00
N ILE A 8 -14.56 -7.47 10.38
CA ILE A 8 -13.93 -8.52 9.57
C ILE A 8 -14.59 -8.61 8.19
N LYS A 9 -15.92 -8.60 8.12
CA LYS A 9 -16.66 -8.59 6.83
C LYS A 9 -16.30 -7.36 6.00
N ARG A 10 -16.21 -6.18 6.62
CA ARG A 10 -15.85 -4.93 5.94
C ARG A 10 -14.41 -4.98 5.40
N LYS A 11 -13.45 -5.46 6.19
CA LYS A 11 -12.05 -5.65 5.76
C LYS A 11 -11.95 -6.63 4.60
N LYS A 12 -12.66 -7.78 4.66
CA LYS A 12 -12.72 -8.74 3.55
C LYS A 12 -13.31 -8.11 2.28
N LYS A 13 -14.35 -7.29 2.41
CA LYS A 13 -14.94 -6.56 1.27
C LYS A 13 -13.94 -5.60 0.64
N PHE A 14 -13.25 -4.80 1.44
CA PHE A 14 -12.21 -3.89 0.93
C PHE A 14 -11.03 -4.65 0.31
N PHE A 15 -10.61 -5.76 0.91
CA PHE A 15 -9.55 -6.59 0.35
C PHE A 15 -9.90 -7.08 -1.05
N LYS A 16 -11.12 -7.61 -1.25
CA LYS A 16 -11.58 -8.04 -2.58
C LYS A 16 -11.71 -6.87 -3.56
N ARG A 17 -12.30 -5.75 -3.13
CA ARG A 17 -12.54 -4.58 -3.97
C ARG A 17 -11.24 -3.91 -4.43
N ASN A 18 -10.24 -3.84 -3.55
CA ASN A 18 -9.00 -3.11 -3.81
C ASN A 18 -7.92 -3.99 -4.44
N GLY A 19 -8.29 -5.02 -5.20
CA GLY A 19 -7.33 -5.85 -5.94
C GLY A 19 -6.52 -6.82 -5.08
N GLY A 20 -6.92 -7.08 -3.83
CA GLY A 20 -6.18 -7.99 -2.94
C GLY A 20 -6.07 -9.42 -3.47
N LEU A 21 -7.02 -9.87 -4.29
CA LEU A 21 -6.95 -11.18 -4.96
C LEU A 21 -5.92 -11.20 -6.09
N LEU A 22 -5.82 -10.11 -6.87
CA LEU A 22 -4.80 -9.96 -7.92
C LEU A 22 -3.40 -9.91 -7.32
N LEU A 23 -3.24 -9.16 -6.21
CA LEU A 23 -2.00 -9.17 -5.44
C LEU A 23 -1.66 -10.59 -4.96
N GLN A 24 -2.64 -11.34 -4.43
CA GLN A 24 -2.42 -12.74 -4.02
C GLN A 24 -2.03 -13.67 -5.17
N GLN A 25 -2.59 -13.50 -6.36
CA GLN A 25 -2.20 -14.30 -7.52
C GLN A 25 -0.75 -14.05 -7.92
N GLN A 26 -0.32 -12.79 -7.94
CA GLN A 26 1.07 -12.38 -8.21
C GLN A 26 2.03 -12.85 -7.11
N LEU A 27 1.57 -12.95 -5.85
CA LEU A 27 2.33 -13.54 -4.74
C LEU A 27 2.57 -15.06 -4.92
N VAL A 28 1.58 -15.77 -5.47
CA VAL A 28 1.59 -17.24 -5.57
C VAL A 28 2.32 -17.74 -6.81
N SER A 29 2.44 -16.93 -7.88
CA SER A 29 3.04 -17.36 -9.14
C SER A 29 4.57 -17.53 -9.12
N ASN A 30 5.27 -17.24 -8.02
CA ASN A 30 6.75 -17.23 -7.91
C ASN A 30 7.48 -16.33 -8.93
N GLU A 31 6.76 -15.63 -9.82
CA GLU A 31 7.29 -14.64 -10.76
C GLU A 31 7.70 -13.33 -10.06
N VAL A 32 7.26 -13.17 -8.81
CA VAL A 32 7.44 -11.95 -8.05
C VAL A 32 8.11 -12.31 -6.73
N ASN A 33 9.30 -11.75 -6.47
CA ASN A 33 10.06 -11.99 -5.23
C ASN A 33 9.49 -11.16 -4.07
N VAL A 34 8.18 -11.29 -3.83
CA VAL A 34 7.42 -10.52 -2.83
C VAL A 34 7.67 -11.02 -1.41
N GLU A 35 8.42 -12.11 -1.24
CA GLU A 35 8.98 -12.51 0.06
C GLU A 35 9.76 -11.36 0.74
N LYS A 36 10.20 -10.35 -0.03
CA LYS A 36 10.90 -9.15 0.47
C LYS A 36 10.00 -7.95 0.80
N THR A 37 8.71 -7.98 0.44
CA THR A 37 7.80 -6.83 0.62
C THR A 37 6.98 -7.00 1.90
N ARG A 38 7.11 -6.06 2.82
CA ARG A 38 6.44 -6.12 4.13
C ARG A 38 4.99 -5.65 4.04
N VAL A 39 4.07 -6.44 4.58
CA VAL A 39 2.66 -6.02 4.73
C VAL A 39 2.51 -5.15 5.98
N PHE A 40 2.16 -3.89 5.78
CA PHE A 40 1.89 -2.92 6.86
C PHE A 40 0.40 -2.87 7.22
N SER A 41 0.11 -2.69 8.51
CA SER A 41 -1.27 -2.49 8.94
C SER A 41 -1.73 -1.03 8.74
N SER A 42 -3.03 -0.79 8.55
CA SER A 42 -3.58 0.57 8.45
C SER A 42 -3.16 1.44 9.63
N LYS A 43 -3.22 0.90 10.85
CA LYS A 43 -2.82 1.60 12.08
C LYS A 43 -1.34 1.97 12.10
N GLU A 44 -0.49 1.12 11.54
CA GLU A 44 0.94 1.40 11.45
C GLU A 44 1.21 2.57 10.49
N LEU A 45 0.58 2.57 9.33
CA LEU A 45 0.69 3.66 8.35
C LEU A 45 0.07 4.97 8.86
N GLU A 46 -1.08 4.89 9.54
CA GLU A 46 -1.72 6.03 10.21
C GLU A 46 -0.78 6.65 11.25
N LYS A 47 -0.20 5.83 12.13
CA LYS A 47 0.76 6.32 13.14
C LYS A 47 2.00 6.93 12.48
N ALA A 48 2.55 6.27 11.45
CA ALA A 48 3.76 6.74 10.77
C ALA A 48 3.56 8.08 10.07
N THR A 49 2.35 8.36 9.58
CA THR A 49 2.02 9.56 8.79
C THR A 49 1.23 10.61 9.56
N GLU A 50 1.11 10.49 10.89
CA GLU A 50 0.24 11.32 11.73
C GLU A 50 -1.18 11.44 11.17
N ASN A 51 -1.82 10.28 10.95
CA ASN A 51 -3.14 10.14 10.33
C ASN A 51 -3.22 10.76 8.92
N PHE A 52 -2.19 10.56 8.10
CA PHE A 52 -2.08 11.16 6.76
C PHE A 52 -2.21 12.69 6.79
N SER A 53 -1.49 13.32 7.73
CA SER A 53 -1.49 14.77 7.91
C SER A 53 -1.05 15.51 6.64
N VAL A 54 -1.73 16.60 6.30
CA VAL A 54 -1.38 17.46 5.15
C VAL A 54 0.02 18.05 5.32
N ASN A 55 0.46 18.30 6.56
CA ASN A 55 1.81 18.79 6.86
C ASN A 55 2.92 17.78 6.53
N ARG A 56 2.55 16.53 6.25
CA ARG A 56 3.48 15.46 5.85
C ARG A 56 3.44 15.16 4.36
N VAL A 57 2.71 15.92 3.55
CA VAL A 57 2.66 15.70 2.11
C VAL A 57 4.01 16.02 1.47
N LEU A 58 4.54 15.05 0.73
CA LEU A 58 5.73 15.20 -0.13
C LEU A 58 5.35 15.57 -1.56
N GLY A 59 4.16 15.17 -2.01
CA GLY A 59 3.65 15.49 -3.33
C GLY A 59 2.25 14.92 -3.57
N GLN A 60 1.54 15.49 -4.54
CA GLN A 60 0.19 15.06 -4.93
C GLN A 60 0.07 15.06 -6.46
N GLY A 61 -0.58 14.03 -7.00
CA GLY A 61 -0.78 13.90 -8.46
C GLY A 61 -2.03 13.09 -8.83
N GLY A 62 -2.08 12.65 -10.09
CA GLY A 62 -3.21 11.89 -10.64
C GLY A 62 -3.42 10.51 -10.01
N GLN A 63 -2.34 9.90 -9.50
CA GLN A 63 -2.33 8.55 -8.92
C GLN A 63 -2.50 8.54 -7.39
N GLY A 64 -2.45 9.69 -6.72
CA GLY A 64 -2.53 9.73 -5.27
C GLY A 64 -1.80 10.89 -4.61
N THR A 65 -1.62 10.75 -3.30
CA THR A 65 -0.81 11.65 -2.47
C THR A 65 0.29 10.84 -1.80
N VAL A 66 1.51 11.37 -1.80
CA VAL A 66 2.67 10.79 -1.12
C VAL A 66 2.92 11.53 0.18
N TYR A 67 3.02 10.80 1.28
CA TYR A 67 3.26 11.34 2.62
C TYR A 67 4.62 10.90 3.15
N LYS A 68 5.27 11.75 3.94
CA LYS A 68 6.45 11.43 4.74
C LYS A 68 6.02 10.66 6.00
N GLY A 69 6.39 9.39 6.07
CA GLY A 69 6.17 8.53 7.22
C GLY A 69 7.43 8.33 8.07
N MET A 70 7.25 8.05 9.36
CA MET A 70 8.29 7.52 10.24
C MET A 70 7.80 6.21 10.88
N LEU A 71 8.44 5.10 10.54
CA LEU A 71 8.11 3.80 11.11
C LEU A 71 8.50 3.73 12.59
N VAL A 72 7.97 2.73 13.30
CA VAL A 72 8.25 2.52 14.74
C VAL A 72 9.73 2.29 15.06
N ASP A 73 10.51 1.82 14.09
CA ASP A 73 11.95 1.62 14.18
C ASP A 73 12.77 2.88 13.80
N GLY A 74 12.10 4.01 13.57
CA GLY A 74 12.72 5.29 13.23
C GLY A 74 13.03 5.47 11.74
N ARG A 75 12.82 4.46 10.88
CA ARG A 75 13.04 4.61 9.44
C ARG A 75 12.06 5.60 8.82
N ILE A 76 12.59 6.54 8.04
CA ILE A 76 11.79 7.48 7.25
C ILE A 76 11.40 6.82 5.93
N VAL A 77 10.11 6.90 5.58
CA VAL A 77 9.54 6.23 4.41
C VAL A 77 8.61 7.17 3.65
N ALA A 78 8.41 6.91 2.36
CA ALA A 78 7.36 7.53 1.57
C ALA A 78 6.12 6.60 1.56
N VAL A 79 4.97 7.12 1.95
CA VAL A 79 3.69 6.37 1.96
C VAL A 79 2.80 6.95 0.87
N LYS A 80 2.60 6.22 -0.22
CA LYS A 80 1.65 6.59 -1.28
C LYS A 80 0.25 6.11 -0.93
N LYS A 81 -0.71 7.02 -0.90
CA LYS A 81 -2.14 6.73 -0.74
C LYS A 81 -2.84 7.06 -2.04
N SER A 82 -3.43 6.06 -2.69
CA SER A 82 -4.24 6.26 -3.89
C SER A 82 -5.48 7.10 -3.54
N LYS A 83 -5.89 7.97 -4.49
CA LYS A 83 -7.18 8.67 -4.36
C LYS A 83 -8.28 7.62 -4.41
N ALA A 84 -9.28 7.77 -3.54
CA ALA A 84 -10.32 6.79 -3.36
C ALA A 84 -11.13 6.60 -4.65
N VAL A 85 -10.91 5.46 -5.31
CA VAL A 85 -11.89 4.72 -6.12
C VAL A 85 -12.20 5.33 -7.49
N ASP A 86 -11.34 5.06 -8.45
CA ASP A 86 -11.79 4.61 -9.78
C ASP A 86 -11.32 3.16 -9.93
N GLU A 87 -12.22 2.25 -10.30
CA GLU A 87 -11.83 0.88 -10.66
C GLU A 87 -10.82 0.89 -11.81
N ASP A 88 -10.92 1.88 -12.70
CA ASP A 88 -10.01 2.13 -13.82
C ASP A 88 -8.55 2.37 -13.36
N LYS A 89 -8.34 2.91 -12.16
CA LYS A 89 -6.99 3.18 -11.61
C LYS A 89 -6.48 2.07 -10.70
N LEU A 90 -7.30 1.05 -10.44
CA LEU A 90 -6.88 -0.07 -9.60
C LEU A 90 -5.79 -0.89 -10.29
N GLU A 91 -5.91 -1.09 -11.61
CA GLU A 91 -4.92 -1.80 -12.41
C GLU A 91 -3.57 -1.08 -12.41
N GLU A 92 -3.56 0.25 -12.58
CA GLU A 92 -2.34 1.07 -12.49
C GLU A 92 -1.62 0.89 -11.16
N PHE A 93 -2.37 0.87 -10.06
CA PHE A 93 -1.80 0.66 -8.73
C PHE A 93 -1.20 -0.73 -8.57
N ILE A 94 -1.88 -1.77 -9.06
CA ILE A 94 -1.37 -3.14 -9.01
C ILE A 94 -0.10 -3.26 -9.86
N ASN A 95 -0.10 -2.72 -11.07
CA ASN A 95 1.06 -2.73 -11.95
C ASN A 95 2.27 -2.04 -11.31
N GLU A 96 2.08 -0.88 -10.67
CA GLU A 96 3.15 -0.20 -9.95
C GLU A 96 3.73 -1.07 -8.82
N VAL A 97 2.87 -1.72 -8.02
CA VAL A 97 3.31 -2.61 -6.93
C VAL A 97 4.09 -3.80 -7.49
N VAL A 98 3.59 -4.45 -8.54
CA VAL A 98 4.25 -5.60 -9.17
C VAL A 98 5.62 -5.21 -9.71
N ILE A 99 5.69 -4.15 -10.52
CA ILE A 99 6.95 -3.67 -11.12
C ILE A 99 7.97 -3.30 -10.04
N LEU A 100 7.57 -2.50 -9.05
CA LEU A 100 8.50 -2.06 -8.00
C LEU A 100 8.93 -3.20 -7.06
N SER A 101 8.13 -4.24 -6.91
CA SER A 101 8.50 -5.42 -6.10
C SER A 101 9.58 -6.28 -6.76
N GLN A 102 9.71 -6.22 -8.09
CA GLN A 102 10.71 -6.99 -8.85
C GLN A 102 12.02 -6.23 -9.04
N ILE A 103 12.01 -4.90 -8.89
CA ILE A 103 13.17 -4.05 -9.15
C ILE A 103 13.94 -3.77 -7.86
N ASN A 104 15.23 -4.12 -7.83
CA ASN A 104 16.16 -3.75 -6.77
C ASN A 104 17.43 -3.15 -7.39
N HIS A 105 17.41 -1.84 -7.64
CA HIS A 105 18.50 -1.13 -8.29
C HIS A 105 18.84 0.18 -7.55
N ARG A 106 20.13 0.54 -7.48
CA ARG A 106 20.64 1.72 -6.74
C ARG A 106 20.02 3.07 -7.13
N ASN A 107 19.52 3.18 -8.36
CA ASN A 107 18.96 4.42 -8.91
C ASN A 107 17.42 4.37 -9.03
N ILE A 108 16.77 3.34 -8.47
CA ILE A 108 15.31 3.19 -8.50
C ILE A 108 14.80 3.10 -7.06
N VAL A 109 13.67 3.74 -6.79
CA VAL A 109 13.03 3.69 -5.47
C VAL A 109 12.62 2.26 -5.16
N LYS A 110 13.10 1.73 -4.04
CA LYS A 110 12.80 0.38 -3.60
C LYS A 110 11.48 0.33 -2.84
N LEU A 111 10.62 -0.63 -3.18
CA LEU A 111 9.44 -0.98 -2.38
C LEU A 111 9.85 -1.76 -1.11
N LEU A 112 9.22 -1.43 0.02
CA LEU A 112 9.52 -2.00 1.35
C LEU A 112 8.60 -3.17 1.71
#